data_AF-A0A1X6Y4W0-F1
#
_entry.id   AF-A0A1X6Y4W0-F1
#
_cell.length_a   1.000
_cell.length_b   1.000
_cell.length_c   1.000
_cell.angle_alpha   90.00
_cell.angle_beta   90.00
_cell.angle_gamma   90.00
#
_symmetry.space_group_name_H-M   'P 1'
#
loop_
_entity.id
_entity.type
_entity.pdbx_description
1 polymer ?
#
loop_
_entity_poly.entity_id
_entity_poly.type
_entity_poly.pdbx_seq_one_letter_code
_entity_poly.pdbx_strand_id
1 'polypeptide(L)'
;MSSTKAPTALLAAPDMPKPPSHELIVKVARDYGVSPFRQAREMLQFSRGRQRLGLHEYYTFRLFDPERSIEEKRQFIGLLGNKDLNKRLSPRDMAIGTNVIVEDKIFFEALIKQLGFPTTDTQAVTSRTRHFGNIPRLDTVEAAEAFLLNEARYPLFIKPVSGSRSVGSALISERDLADGSLHLMNGRQIPARAVAEEMFADARGSYLLQSAVQQNATLSDVAGSAVGSMRVVTLMGDQMPEVLYTLWKVPSPSAMSDNYWQDGSMIAEIDPANGQVLQCHRGQGPAREALSLHPVSGKAFTDIRIPHWDAVIDVTTRCHALFAKSGVLGWDIAIGETGPKIIEANPNPHHTLYQLATGNGVLNESFDPKFEAVAAVQKARLEKAKAKSRKKKKTS
;
A
#
# COMPACT_ATOMS: atom_id res chain seq x y z
N MET A 1 -4.70 33.79 3.88
CA MET A 1 -3.69 33.62 4.95
C MET A 1 -3.31 32.15 4.99
N SER A 2 -2.15 31.81 4.42
CA SER A 2 -1.62 30.45 4.42
C SER A 2 -1.27 30.09 5.86
N SER A 3 -1.94 29.09 6.43
CA SER A 3 -1.57 28.49 7.70
C SER A 3 -0.25 27.75 7.48
N THR A 4 0.87 28.42 7.77
CA THR A 4 2.18 27.78 7.88
C THR A 4 2.15 26.93 9.14
N LYS A 5 1.65 25.69 9.02
CA LYS A 5 1.87 24.64 10.02
C LYS A 5 3.37 24.55 10.27
N ALA A 6 3.76 24.45 11.54
CA ALA A 6 5.13 24.10 11.91
C ALA A 6 5.55 22.82 11.16
N PRO A 7 6.83 22.70 10.74
CA PRO A 7 7.27 21.55 9.95
C PRO A 7 7.15 20.27 10.78
N THR A 8 6.20 19.40 10.42
CA THR A 8 5.94 18.14 11.13
C THR A 8 7.07 17.15 10.93
N ALA A 9 7.51 16.45 11.96
CA ALA A 9 8.48 15.36 11.91
C ALA A 9 7.94 14.18 11.09
N LEU A 10 6.65 13.91 11.25
CA LEU A 10 5.98 12.79 10.61
C LEU A 10 5.54 13.13 9.18
N LEU A 11 5.50 12.11 8.32
CA LEU A 11 5.09 12.27 6.93
C LEU A 11 3.65 12.82 6.84
N ALA A 12 3.49 13.98 6.22
CA ALA A 12 2.19 14.63 6.05
C ALA A 12 1.27 13.86 5.10
N ALA A 13 -0.04 14.03 5.25
CA ALA A 13 -0.99 13.48 4.28
C ALA A 13 -0.89 14.21 2.94
N PRO A 14 -0.99 13.51 1.80
CA PRO A 14 -1.12 14.17 0.51
C PRO A 14 -2.44 14.93 0.44
N ASP A 15 -2.46 15.99 -0.38
CA ASP A 15 -3.69 16.69 -0.71
C ASP A 15 -4.72 15.74 -1.32
N MET A 16 -6.00 16.00 -1.02
CA MET A 16 -7.09 15.28 -1.67
C MET A 16 -7.12 15.61 -3.17
N PRO A 17 -7.32 14.61 -4.03
CA PRO A 17 -7.35 14.84 -5.47
C PRO A 17 -8.49 15.79 -5.84
N LYS A 18 -8.14 16.88 -6.53
CA LYS A 18 -9.08 17.88 -7.02
C LYS A 18 -9.67 17.43 -8.37
N PRO A 19 -10.89 17.89 -8.73
CA PRO A 19 -11.37 17.78 -10.10
C PRO A 19 -10.35 18.36 -11.09
N PRO A 20 -10.33 17.87 -12.34
CA PRO A 20 -9.38 18.35 -13.35
C PRO A 20 -9.55 19.85 -13.58
N SER A 21 -8.43 20.59 -13.58
CA SER A 21 -8.44 22.03 -13.85
C SER A 21 -8.77 22.31 -15.32
N HIS A 22 -9.30 23.50 -15.60
CA HIS A 22 -9.51 23.96 -16.97
C HIS A 22 -8.22 23.93 -17.79
N GLU A 23 -7.10 24.36 -17.19
CA GLU A 23 -5.77 24.34 -17.80
C GLU A 23 -5.33 22.93 -18.21
N LEU A 24 -5.57 21.92 -17.36
CA LEU A 24 -5.24 20.53 -17.67
C LEU A 24 -6.06 20.01 -18.85
N ILE A 25 -7.36 20.31 -18.89
CA ILE A 25 -8.27 19.91 -19.99
C ILE A 25 -7.79 20.51 -21.32
N VAL A 26 -7.45 21.81 -21.31
CA VAL A 26 -6.95 22.54 -22.49
C VAL A 26 -5.59 22.00 -22.93
N LYS A 27 -4.68 21.75 -21.97
CA LYS A 27 -3.37 21.16 -22.25
C LYS A 27 -3.52 19.80 -22.94
N VAL A 28 -4.33 18.90 -22.37
CA VAL A 28 -4.58 17.57 -22.97
C VAL A 28 -5.22 17.70 -24.35
N ALA A 29 -6.13 18.65 -24.55
CA ALA A 29 -6.74 18.86 -25.87
C ALA A 29 -5.72 19.26 -26.94
N ARG A 30 -4.76 20.11 -26.57
CA ARG A 30 -3.68 20.55 -27.46
C ARG A 30 -2.68 19.43 -27.71
N ASP A 31 -2.17 18.81 -26.64
CA ASP A 31 -1.05 17.88 -26.71
C ASP A 31 -1.45 16.53 -27.35
N TYR A 32 -2.71 16.11 -27.19
CA TYR A 32 -3.21 14.80 -27.67
C TYR A 32 -4.28 14.92 -28.77
N GLY A 33 -4.61 16.13 -29.24
CA GLY A 33 -5.60 16.34 -30.29
C GLY A 33 -7.03 15.89 -29.93
N VAL A 34 -7.39 15.88 -28.64
CA VAL A 34 -8.69 15.40 -28.15
C VAL A 34 -9.57 16.54 -27.63
N SER A 35 -10.73 16.76 -28.25
CA SER A 35 -11.58 17.90 -27.88
C SER A 35 -12.01 17.87 -26.40
N PRO A 36 -12.13 19.03 -25.73
CA PRO A 36 -12.65 19.11 -24.36
C PRO A 36 -14.03 18.45 -24.21
N PHE A 37 -14.87 18.50 -25.25
CA PHE A 37 -16.17 17.83 -25.27
C PHE A 37 -16.05 16.31 -25.24
N ARG A 38 -15.13 15.73 -26.02
CA ARG A 38 -14.82 14.28 -25.95
C ARG A 38 -14.38 13.90 -24.54
N GLN A 39 -13.44 14.67 -23.97
CA GLN A 39 -12.93 14.44 -22.61
C GLN A 39 -14.08 14.46 -21.58
N ALA A 40 -14.96 15.47 -21.62
CA ALA A 40 -16.11 15.58 -20.73
C ALA A 40 -17.10 14.42 -20.88
N ARG A 41 -17.41 14.02 -22.12
CA ARG A 41 -18.30 12.90 -22.40
C ARG A 41 -17.73 11.58 -21.87
N GLU A 42 -16.45 11.29 -22.11
CA GLU A 42 -15.80 10.07 -21.63
C GLU A 42 -15.72 10.04 -20.10
N MET A 43 -15.39 11.16 -19.44
CA MET A 43 -15.43 11.26 -17.98
C MET A 43 -16.83 10.95 -17.41
N LEU A 44 -17.90 11.49 -18.01
CA LEU A 44 -19.28 11.21 -17.58
C LEU A 44 -19.68 9.75 -17.84
N GLN A 45 -19.27 9.19 -18.97
CA GLN A 45 -19.51 7.78 -19.32
C GLN A 45 -18.86 6.84 -18.30
N PHE A 46 -17.58 7.03 -18.00
CA PHE A 46 -16.85 6.12 -17.12
C PHE A 46 -17.12 6.34 -15.62
N SER A 47 -17.55 7.54 -15.23
CA SER A 47 -17.99 7.79 -13.84
C SER A 47 -19.31 7.10 -13.51
N ARG A 48 -20.20 6.92 -14.51
CA ARG A 48 -21.52 6.28 -14.34
C ARG A 48 -21.54 4.78 -14.66
N GLY A 49 -20.53 4.27 -15.37
CA GLY A 49 -20.40 2.85 -15.71
C GLY A 49 -19.87 1.97 -14.56
N ARG A 50 -19.58 0.69 -14.88
CA ARG A 50 -18.96 -0.29 -13.96
C ARG A 50 -17.60 0.20 -13.42
N GLN A 51 -16.92 1.08 -14.16
CA GLN A 51 -15.62 1.65 -13.82
C GLN A 51 -15.67 2.56 -12.59
N ARG A 52 -16.78 3.30 -12.42
CA ARG A 52 -17.00 4.28 -11.35
C ARG A 52 -15.79 5.20 -11.12
N LEU A 53 -15.24 5.73 -12.21
CA LEU A 53 -14.09 6.61 -12.18
C LEU A 53 -14.46 8.00 -11.63
N GLY A 54 -13.65 8.51 -10.70
CA GLY A 54 -13.62 9.93 -10.40
C GLY A 54 -13.12 10.71 -11.62
N LEU A 55 -13.56 11.97 -11.76
CA LEU A 55 -13.20 12.78 -12.93
C LEU A 55 -11.69 12.99 -13.07
N HIS A 56 -10.96 13.10 -11.96
CA HIS A 56 -9.51 13.19 -11.98
C HIS A 56 -8.85 11.87 -12.41
N GLU A 57 -9.45 10.72 -12.10
CA GLU A 57 -8.90 9.39 -12.40
C GLU A 57 -8.85 9.12 -13.90
N TYR A 58 -9.74 9.74 -14.68
CA TYR A 58 -9.66 9.75 -16.15
C TYR A 58 -8.32 10.30 -16.66
N TYR A 59 -7.82 11.37 -16.03
CA TYR A 59 -6.50 11.91 -16.35
C TYR A 59 -5.39 11.08 -15.72
N THR A 60 -5.53 10.67 -14.45
CA THR A 60 -4.56 9.83 -13.75
C THR A 60 -4.15 8.60 -14.56
N PHE A 61 -5.11 7.91 -15.16
CA PHE A 61 -4.89 6.71 -15.97
C PHE A 61 -4.66 6.99 -17.46
N ARG A 62 -4.50 8.26 -17.86
CA ARG A 62 -4.33 8.67 -19.27
C ARG A 62 -5.43 8.16 -20.20
N LEU A 63 -6.67 8.08 -19.73
CA LEU A 63 -7.78 7.60 -20.56
C LEU A 63 -8.19 8.59 -21.65
N PHE A 64 -7.64 9.82 -21.65
CA PHE A 64 -7.79 10.76 -22.76
C PHE A 64 -7.00 10.39 -24.00
N ASP A 65 -6.04 9.48 -23.89
CA ASP A 65 -5.17 9.08 -24.99
C ASP A 65 -6.00 8.56 -26.18
N PRO A 66 -5.89 9.15 -27.38
CA PRO A 66 -6.66 8.73 -28.55
C PRO A 66 -6.21 7.37 -29.10
N GLU A 67 -4.99 6.92 -28.81
CA GLU A 67 -4.46 5.62 -29.26
C GLU A 67 -5.11 4.45 -28.53
N ARG A 68 -5.73 4.71 -27.37
CA ARG A 68 -6.47 3.69 -26.61
C ARG A 68 -7.89 3.52 -27.15
N SER A 69 -8.24 2.27 -27.44
CA SER A 69 -9.61 1.87 -27.75
C SER A 69 -10.56 2.10 -26.55
N ILE A 70 -11.86 2.16 -26.83
CA ILE A 70 -12.85 2.32 -25.76
C ILE A 70 -12.92 1.06 -24.89
N GLU A 71 -12.65 -0.12 -25.46
CA GLU A 71 -12.56 -1.40 -24.78
C GLU A 71 -11.44 -1.41 -23.74
N GLU A 72 -10.22 -1.00 -24.11
CA GLU A 72 -9.08 -0.88 -23.18
C GLU A 72 -9.39 0.10 -22.05
N LYS A 73 -10.00 1.25 -22.37
CA LYS A 73 -10.38 2.25 -21.35
C LYS A 73 -11.40 1.69 -20.36
N ARG A 74 -12.32 0.81 -20.80
CA ARG A 74 -13.34 0.17 -19.93
C ARG A 74 -12.75 -0.81 -18.93
N GLN A 75 -11.52 -1.29 -19.13
CA GLN A 75 -10.84 -2.18 -18.20
C GLN A 75 -10.41 -1.45 -16.90
N PHE A 76 -10.33 -0.11 -16.93
CA PHE A 76 -9.90 0.68 -15.78
C PHE A 76 -11.02 0.89 -14.78
N ILE A 77 -10.71 0.81 -13.49
CA ILE A 77 -11.64 1.15 -12.41
C ILE A 77 -11.07 2.26 -11.53
N GLY A 78 -11.96 3.13 -11.07
CA GLY A 78 -11.64 4.14 -10.07
C GLY A 78 -11.67 3.59 -8.65
N LEU A 79 -11.40 4.46 -7.68
CA LEU A 79 -11.41 4.09 -6.26
C LEU A 79 -12.76 3.49 -5.82
N LEU A 80 -13.87 3.99 -6.35
CA LEU A 80 -15.20 3.44 -6.07
C LEU A 80 -15.41 2.09 -6.75
N GLY A 81 -14.99 1.94 -8.01
CA GLY A 81 -15.06 0.67 -8.73
C GLY A 81 -14.22 -0.42 -8.06
N ASN A 82 -13.02 -0.07 -7.59
CA ASN A 82 -12.17 -0.93 -6.77
C ASN A 82 -12.87 -1.37 -5.47
N LYS A 83 -13.55 -0.46 -4.76
CA LYS A 83 -14.32 -0.82 -3.57
C LYS A 83 -15.46 -1.79 -3.91
N ASP A 84 -16.15 -1.59 -5.02
CA ASP A 84 -17.26 -2.44 -5.44
C ASP A 84 -16.77 -3.83 -5.90
N LEU A 85 -15.63 -3.90 -6.59
CA LEU A 85 -14.94 -5.15 -6.91
C LEU A 85 -14.54 -5.89 -5.63
N ASN A 86 -13.86 -5.24 -4.70
CA ASN A 86 -13.40 -5.88 -3.46
C ASN A 86 -14.54 -6.33 -2.55
N LYS A 87 -15.69 -5.64 -2.54
CA LYS A 87 -16.89 -6.12 -1.83
C LYS A 87 -17.47 -7.39 -2.46
N ARG A 88 -17.37 -7.57 -3.77
CA ARG A 88 -17.78 -8.81 -4.45
C ARG A 88 -16.84 -9.96 -4.11
N LEU A 89 -15.54 -9.68 -4.11
CA LEU A 89 -14.50 -10.68 -3.81
C LEU A 89 -14.42 -11.02 -2.31
N SER A 90 -14.69 -10.06 -1.43
CA SER A 90 -14.65 -10.22 0.03
C SER A 90 -15.91 -9.61 0.66
N PRO A 91 -17.07 -10.29 0.58
CA PRO A 91 -18.31 -9.78 1.15
C PRO A 91 -18.17 -9.47 2.65
N ARG A 92 -18.62 -8.27 3.06
CA ARG A 92 -18.41 -7.74 4.42
C ARG A 92 -18.85 -8.71 5.53
N ASP A 93 -20.00 -9.36 5.39
CA ASP A 93 -20.54 -10.31 6.35
C ASP A 93 -19.62 -11.52 6.58
N MET A 94 -18.77 -11.85 5.61
CA MET A 94 -17.82 -12.95 5.67
C MET A 94 -16.42 -12.49 6.10
N ALA A 95 -16.01 -11.31 5.61
CA ALA A 95 -14.66 -10.77 5.80
C ALA A 95 -14.49 -9.93 7.07
N ILE A 96 -15.56 -9.60 7.81
CA ILE A 96 -15.46 -8.71 8.98
C ILE A 96 -14.42 -9.18 10.02
N GLY A 97 -14.35 -10.49 10.29
CA GLY A 97 -13.36 -11.06 11.19
C GLY A 97 -11.92 -10.89 10.68
N THR A 98 -11.71 -11.12 9.37
CA THR A 98 -10.42 -10.86 8.73
C THR A 98 -10.04 -9.40 8.84
N ASN A 99 -10.94 -8.49 8.49
CA ASN A 99 -10.63 -7.05 8.46
C ASN A 99 -10.26 -6.53 9.85
N VAL A 100 -10.96 -6.94 10.90
CA VAL A 100 -10.63 -6.56 12.28
C VAL A 100 -9.21 -6.99 12.67
N ILE A 101 -8.79 -8.19 12.25
CA ILE A 101 -7.45 -8.70 12.55
C ILE A 101 -6.40 -7.98 11.69
N VAL A 102 -6.63 -7.89 10.38
CA VAL A 102 -5.65 -7.41 9.41
C VAL A 102 -5.44 -5.89 9.48
N GLU A 103 -6.50 -5.11 9.73
CA GLU A 103 -6.40 -3.65 9.80
C GLU A 103 -5.74 -3.16 11.10
N ASP A 104 -5.80 -3.96 12.18
CA ASP A 104 -5.04 -3.69 13.40
C ASP A 104 -3.62 -4.27 13.28
N LYS A 105 -2.66 -3.40 12.96
CA LYS A 105 -1.27 -3.81 12.69
C LYS A 105 -0.61 -4.53 13.86
N ILE A 106 -1.04 -4.30 15.11
CA ILE A 106 -0.48 -4.99 16.29
C ILE A 106 -1.02 -6.41 16.37
N PHE A 107 -2.34 -6.56 16.27
CA PHE A 107 -2.97 -7.89 16.34
C PHE A 107 -2.56 -8.75 15.14
N PHE A 108 -2.48 -8.17 13.96
CA PHE A 108 -1.99 -8.84 12.78
C PHE A 108 -0.55 -9.34 12.97
N GLU A 109 0.39 -8.45 13.35
CA GLU A 109 1.80 -8.82 13.57
C GLU A 109 1.92 -9.92 14.62
N ALA A 110 1.27 -9.76 15.78
CA ALA A 110 1.34 -10.73 16.87
C ALA A 110 0.82 -12.11 16.44
N LEU A 111 -0.30 -12.16 15.71
CA LEU A 111 -0.87 -13.40 15.21
C LEU A 111 0.07 -14.12 14.24
N ILE A 112 0.54 -13.42 13.20
CA ILE A 112 1.35 -14.06 12.15
C ILE A 112 2.74 -14.44 12.70
N LYS A 113 3.31 -13.66 13.62
CA LYS A 113 4.57 -13.98 14.32
C LYS A 113 4.40 -15.26 15.14
N GLN A 114 3.32 -15.40 15.90
CA GLN A 114 3.02 -16.60 16.69
C GLN A 114 2.81 -17.84 15.79
N LEU A 115 2.29 -17.65 14.58
CA LEU A 115 2.09 -18.71 13.59
C LEU A 115 3.34 -19.00 12.74
N GLY A 116 4.48 -18.37 13.06
CA GLY A 116 5.76 -18.64 12.41
C GLY A 116 5.97 -17.94 11.06
N PHE A 117 5.18 -16.92 10.72
CA PHE A 117 5.42 -16.11 9.54
C PHE A 117 6.46 -15.02 9.82
N PRO A 118 7.37 -14.74 8.87
CA PRO A 118 8.33 -13.67 9.01
C PRO A 118 7.64 -12.32 8.91
N THR A 119 7.86 -11.46 9.90
CA THR A 119 7.24 -10.13 9.99
C THR A 119 8.22 -9.13 10.64
N THR A 120 7.77 -7.89 10.84
CA THR A 120 8.52 -6.84 11.54
C THR A 120 8.76 -7.17 13.02
N ASP A 121 9.64 -6.42 13.66
CA ASP A 121 9.89 -6.52 15.10
C ASP A 121 9.48 -5.23 15.82
N THR A 122 8.32 -5.26 16.46
CA THR A 122 7.85 -4.15 17.30
C THR A 122 8.61 -4.10 18.64
N GLN A 123 9.28 -2.97 18.90
CA GLN A 123 10.01 -2.72 20.14
C GLN A 123 9.10 -2.13 21.22
N ALA A 124 8.19 -1.24 20.83
CA ALA A 124 7.25 -0.59 21.74
C ALA A 124 6.03 -0.04 20.99
N VAL A 125 4.96 0.27 21.74
CA VAL A 125 3.75 0.89 21.20
C VAL A 125 3.33 2.06 22.07
N THR A 126 3.05 3.21 21.45
CA THR A 126 2.41 4.31 22.18
C THR A 126 0.93 4.03 22.40
N SER A 127 0.42 4.13 23.61
CA SER A 127 -1.03 4.09 23.83
C SER A 127 -1.43 4.64 25.18
N ARG A 128 -2.48 5.46 25.22
CA ARG A 128 -3.09 5.94 26.47
C ARG A 128 -4.08 4.96 27.09
N THR A 129 -4.61 4.02 26.32
CA THR A 129 -5.77 3.20 26.72
C THR A 129 -5.59 1.72 26.49
N ARG A 130 -4.86 1.30 25.46
CA ARG A 130 -4.70 -0.12 25.12
C ARG A 130 -3.45 -0.69 25.79
N HIS A 131 -3.55 -1.96 26.19
CA HIS A 131 -2.42 -2.80 26.57
C HIS A 131 -2.20 -3.88 25.51
N PHE A 132 -0.97 -4.36 25.38
CA PHE A 132 -0.53 -5.24 24.28
C PHE A 132 0.23 -6.48 24.78
N GLY A 133 -0.14 -6.99 25.95
CA GLY A 133 0.56 -8.10 26.59
C GLY A 133 2.00 -7.72 26.92
N ASN A 134 2.96 -8.47 26.37
CA ASN A 134 4.39 -8.30 26.66
C ASN A 134 5.07 -7.19 25.84
N ILE A 135 4.37 -6.56 24.90
CA ILE A 135 4.95 -5.46 24.11
C ILE A 135 4.99 -4.21 25.00
N PRO A 136 6.16 -3.56 25.18
CA PRO A 136 6.28 -2.32 25.96
C PRO A 136 5.28 -1.26 25.52
N ARG A 137 4.55 -0.70 26.50
CA ARG A 137 3.56 0.35 26.30
C ARG A 137 4.14 1.69 26.77
N LEU A 138 4.10 2.69 25.89
CA LEU A 138 4.52 4.06 26.17
C LEU A 138 3.26 4.92 26.24
N ASP A 139 2.83 5.33 27.44
CA ASP A 139 1.52 5.97 27.64
C ASP A 139 1.55 7.49 27.84
N THR A 140 2.75 8.05 28.01
CA THR A 140 3.01 9.49 28.09
C THR A 140 4.06 9.93 27.08
N VAL A 141 4.10 11.25 26.82
CA VAL A 141 5.13 11.87 25.97
C VAL A 141 6.51 11.61 26.57
N GLU A 142 6.63 11.72 27.88
CA GLU A 142 7.87 11.50 28.65
C GLU A 142 8.37 10.06 28.51
N ALA A 143 7.46 9.07 28.58
CA ALA A 143 7.80 7.67 28.39
C ALA A 143 8.27 7.40 26.96
N ALA A 144 7.59 7.99 25.96
CA ALA A 144 8.00 7.83 24.57
C ALA A 144 9.33 8.51 24.25
N GLU A 145 9.58 9.70 24.79
CA GLU A 145 10.86 10.38 24.71
C GLU A 145 11.97 9.57 25.39
N ALA A 146 11.75 9.09 26.61
CA ALA A 146 12.72 8.28 27.34
C ALA A 146 13.09 7.00 26.58
N PHE A 147 12.10 6.34 25.97
CA PHE A 147 12.34 5.18 25.11
C PHE A 147 13.22 5.53 23.91
N LEU A 148 12.88 6.61 23.18
CA LEU A 148 13.66 7.07 22.03
C LEU A 148 15.11 7.40 22.42
N LEU A 149 15.31 8.00 23.60
CA LEU A 149 16.65 8.36 24.05
C LEU A 149 17.44 7.16 24.56
N ASN A 150 16.82 6.23 25.30
CA ASN A 150 17.59 5.31 26.14
C ASN A 150 17.44 3.83 25.79
N GLU A 151 16.37 3.46 25.07
CA GLU A 151 15.98 2.04 24.90
C GLU A 151 15.85 1.63 23.43
N ALA A 152 15.57 2.58 22.54
CA ALA A 152 15.33 2.31 21.13
C ALA A 152 16.57 1.73 20.43
N ARG A 153 16.38 0.62 19.71
CA ARG A 153 17.35 0.11 18.75
C ARG A 153 17.13 0.78 17.40
N TYR A 154 18.17 1.44 16.90
CA TYR A 154 18.19 2.10 15.60
C TYR A 154 18.81 1.21 14.51
N PRO A 155 18.41 1.35 13.23
CA PRO A 155 17.37 2.25 12.72
C PRO A 155 15.95 1.86 13.18
N LEU A 156 15.13 2.87 13.47
CA LEU A 156 13.79 2.72 14.03
C LEU A 156 12.75 3.27 13.04
N PHE A 157 11.78 2.44 12.67
CA PHE A 157 10.63 2.85 11.88
C PHE A 157 9.43 3.08 12.79
N ILE A 158 8.85 4.28 12.74
CA ILE A 158 7.63 4.62 13.48
C ILE A 158 6.46 4.78 12.52
N LYS A 159 5.30 4.23 12.89
CA LYS A 159 4.08 4.33 12.08
C LYS A 159 2.81 4.30 12.94
N PRO A 160 1.73 4.98 12.54
CA PRO A 160 0.44 4.81 13.20
C PRO A 160 -0.06 3.36 13.13
N VAL A 161 -0.59 2.86 14.25
CA VAL A 161 -1.26 1.54 14.34
C VAL A 161 -2.41 1.51 13.34
N SER A 162 -3.25 2.54 13.36
CA SER A 162 -4.34 2.74 12.40
C SER A 162 -3.99 3.82 11.40
N GLY A 163 -4.22 3.55 10.12
CA GLY A 163 -3.82 4.47 9.04
C GLY A 163 -3.33 3.73 7.80
N SER A 164 -3.16 4.49 6.72
CA SER A 164 -2.73 3.99 5.41
C SER A 164 -1.85 5.04 4.73
N ARG A 165 -1.26 4.66 3.59
CA ARG A 165 -0.50 5.55 2.71
C ARG A 165 0.80 6.12 3.32
N SER A 166 1.33 5.44 4.34
CA SER A 166 2.52 5.87 5.09
C SER A 166 2.37 7.22 5.84
N VAL A 167 1.17 7.80 5.88
CA VAL A 167 0.92 9.07 6.57
C VAL A 167 1.19 8.89 8.06
N GLY A 168 1.92 9.84 8.64
CA GLY A 168 2.36 9.77 10.02
C GLY A 168 3.61 8.91 10.25
N SER A 169 4.21 8.29 9.22
CA SER A 169 5.41 7.48 9.44
C SER A 169 6.70 8.29 9.40
N ALA A 170 7.75 7.76 10.03
CA ALA A 170 9.12 8.25 9.91
C ALA A 170 10.12 7.10 10.06
N LEU A 171 11.27 7.24 9.40
CA LEU A 171 12.43 6.35 9.56
C LEU A 171 13.54 7.14 10.22
N ILE A 172 13.88 6.77 11.46
CA ILE A 172 14.93 7.38 12.25
C ILE A 172 16.18 6.51 12.09
N SER A 173 17.27 7.09 11.56
CA SER A 173 18.53 6.39 11.33
C SER A 173 19.30 6.19 12.61
N GLU A 174 19.39 7.23 13.44
CA GLU A 174 20.14 7.24 14.68
C GLU A 174 19.70 8.37 15.62
N ARG A 175 20.27 8.35 16.83
CA ARG A 175 20.15 9.42 17.82
C ARG A 175 21.52 10.08 18.00
N ASP A 176 21.53 11.41 18.02
CA ASP A 176 22.67 12.20 18.42
C ASP A 176 22.89 12.09 19.94
N LEU A 177 24.07 11.63 20.35
CA LEU A 177 24.41 11.44 21.76
C LEU A 177 24.71 12.74 22.52
N ALA A 178 25.03 13.83 21.81
CA ALA A 178 25.39 15.10 22.43
C ALA A 178 24.15 15.89 22.85
N ASP A 179 23.11 15.92 22.02
CA ASP A 179 21.90 16.74 22.25
C ASP A 179 20.59 15.94 22.30
N GLY A 180 20.62 14.63 22.06
CA GLY A 180 19.44 13.77 22.08
C GLY A 180 18.49 13.96 20.89
N SER A 181 18.90 14.68 19.85
CA SER A 181 18.13 14.81 18.62
C SER A 181 18.15 13.52 17.81
N LEU A 182 17.13 13.35 16.97
CA LEU A 182 16.91 12.20 16.11
C LEU A 182 17.22 12.58 14.68
N HIS A 183 18.05 11.77 14.02
CA HIS A 183 18.36 11.93 12.61
C HIS A 183 17.39 11.07 11.80
N LEU A 184 16.65 11.71 10.90
CA LEU A 184 15.72 11.05 10.00
C LEU A 184 16.41 10.72 8.67
N MET A 185 15.97 9.65 8.01
CA MET A 185 16.56 9.20 6.74
C MET A 185 16.42 10.22 5.60
N ASN A 186 15.51 11.20 5.71
CA ASN A 186 15.40 12.32 4.77
C ASN A 186 16.37 13.48 5.07
N GLY A 187 17.34 13.30 5.97
CA GLY A 187 18.37 14.27 6.33
C GLY A 187 17.93 15.31 7.37
N ARG A 188 16.71 15.22 7.91
CA ARG A 188 16.23 16.13 8.96
C ARG A 188 16.73 15.70 10.33
N GLN A 189 17.07 16.67 11.16
CA GLN A 189 17.38 16.49 12.58
C GLN A 189 16.26 17.09 13.43
N ILE A 190 15.72 16.32 14.37
CA ILE A 190 14.52 16.70 15.14
C ILE A 190 14.68 16.25 16.60
N PRO A 191 14.38 17.08 17.62
CA PRO A 191 14.41 16.65 19.01
C PRO A 191 13.49 15.44 19.28
N ALA A 192 13.95 14.47 20.08
CA ALA A 192 13.15 13.30 20.46
C ALA A 192 11.79 13.67 21.09
N ARG A 193 11.77 14.73 21.92
CA ARG A 193 10.57 15.33 22.50
C ARG A 193 9.51 15.66 21.45
N ALA A 194 9.91 16.32 20.36
CA ALA A 194 8.97 16.77 19.33
C ALA A 194 8.33 15.58 18.59
N VAL A 195 9.10 14.52 18.32
CA VAL A 195 8.56 13.28 17.75
C VAL A 195 7.57 12.61 18.71
N ALA A 196 7.90 12.54 20.00
CA ALA A 196 7.00 12.01 21.02
C ALA A 196 5.70 12.81 21.09
N GLU A 197 5.77 14.14 21.13
CA GLU A 197 4.60 15.03 21.14
C GLU A 197 3.72 14.85 19.90
N GLU A 198 4.31 14.75 18.70
CA GLU A 198 3.55 14.49 17.47
C GLU A 198 2.82 13.14 17.50
N MET A 199 3.44 12.07 18.03
CA MET A 199 2.78 10.77 18.17
C MET A 199 1.54 10.82 19.09
N PHE A 200 1.55 11.68 20.13
CA PHE A 200 0.41 11.82 21.05
C PHE A 200 -0.61 12.88 20.62
N ALA A 201 -0.22 13.84 19.78
CA ALA A 201 -1.12 14.84 19.21
C ALA A 201 -1.94 14.29 18.03
N ASP A 202 -1.47 13.22 17.39
CA ASP A 202 -2.12 12.61 16.25
C ASP A 202 -3.45 11.94 16.61
N ALA A 203 -4.53 12.42 16.01
CA ALA A 203 -5.86 11.87 16.16
C ALA A 203 -6.01 10.41 15.66
N ARG A 204 -5.06 9.88 14.89
CA ARG A 204 -5.02 8.47 14.46
C ARG A 204 -4.73 7.50 15.62
N GLY A 205 -4.24 8.02 16.75
CA GLY A 205 -4.06 7.28 17.99
C GLY A 205 -2.66 6.70 18.13
N SER A 206 -2.60 5.44 18.56
CA SER A 206 -1.36 4.73 18.89
C SER A 206 -0.35 4.61 17.74
N TYR A 207 0.94 4.59 18.08
CA TYR A 207 2.06 4.37 17.16
C TYR A 207 2.77 3.06 17.46
N LEU A 208 3.20 2.36 16.42
CA LEU A 208 4.16 1.27 16.45
C LEU A 208 5.57 1.84 16.32
N LEU A 209 6.48 1.44 17.21
CA LEU A 209 7.91 1.70 17.11
C LEU A 209 8.60 0.37 16.82
N GLN A 210 9.11 0.20 15.60
CA GLN A 210 9.61 -1.07 15.09
C GLN A 210 11.09 -0.94 14.71
N SER A 211 11.89 -1.99 14.94
CA SER A 211 13.19 -2.09 14.27
C SER A 211 12.97 -2.02 12.76
N ALA A 212 13.65 -1.10 12.09
CA ALA A 212 13.52 -0.96 10.65
C ALA A 212 14.02 -2.23 9.96
N VAL A 213 13.33 -2.66 8.91
CA VAL A 213 13.78 -3.80 8.11
C VAL A 213 15.00 -3.37 7.30
N GLN A 214 16.12 -4.06 7.47
CA GLN A 214 17.28 -3.89 6.61
C GLN A 214 17.01 -4.57 5.26
N GLN A 215 16.93 -3.76 4.20
CA GLN A 215 16.66 -4.21 2.85
C GLN A 215 17.83 -5.02 2.29
N ASN A 216 17.52 -6.08 1.54
CA ASN A 216 18.50 -6.91 0.86
C ASN A 216 19.44 -6.06 -0.02
N ALA A 217 20.75 -6.36 0.03
CA ALA A 217 21.79 -5.61 -0.66
C ALA A 217 21.53 -5.43 -2.17
N THR A 218 21.03 -6.46 -2.86
CA THR A 218 20.71 -6.36 -4.30
C THR A 218 19.69 -5.28 -4.61
N LEU A 219 18.68 -5.12 -3.74
CA LEU A 219 17.67 -4.07 -3.89
C LEU A 219 18.19 -2.71 -3.42
N SER A 220 18.98 -2.69 -2.34
CA SER A 220 19.61 -1.48 -1.82
C SER A 220 20.57 -0.83 -2.82
N ASP A 221 21.31 -1.64 -3.59
CA ASP A 221 22.16 -1.14 -4.67
C ASP A 221 21.38 -0.46 -5.80
N VAL A 222 20.07 -0.70 -5.90
CA VAL A 222 19.19 -0.06 -6.88
C VAL A 222 18.52 1.16 -6.28
N ALA A 223 17.78 0.96 -5.19
CA ALA A 223 16.78 1.88 -4.65
C ALA A 223 17.21 2.59 -3.35
N GLY A 224 18.41 2.30 -2.84
CA GLY A 224 18.93 2.85 -1.59
C GLY A 224 18.47 2.11 -0.34
N SER A 225 18.75 2.70 0.83
CA SER A 225 18.51 2.09 2.14
C SER A 225 17.04 2.05 2.56
N ALA A 226 16.20 2.91 1.98
CA ALA A 226 14.76 2.89 2.23
C ALA A 226 14.15 1.60 1.67
N VAL A 227 13.32 0.94 2.49
CA VAL A 227 12.64 -0.29 2.08
C VAL A 227 11.60 0.02 1.02
N GLY A 228 11.79 -0.55 -0.18
CA GLY A 228 10.78 -0.64 -1.21
C GLY A 228 10.04 -1.95 -1.12
N SER A 229 8.83 -1.95 -0.56
CA SER A 229 8.08 -3.18 -0.38
C SER A 229 7.40 -3.65 -1.68
N MET A 230 7.32 -4.97 -1.80
CA MET A 230 6.60 -5.65 -2.86
C MET A 230 5.11 -5.69 -2.49
N ARG A 231 4.27 -5.08 -3.32
CA ARG A 231 2.83 -5.29 -3.30
C ARG A 231 2.53 -6.61 -4.00
N VAL A 232 2.22 -7.63 -3.22
CA VAL A 232 1.73 -8.92 -3.72
C VAL A 232 0.23 -8.96 -3.54
N VAL A 233 -0.55 -9.11 -4.61
CA VAL A 233 -2.01 -9.25 -4.49
C VAL A 233 -2.39 -10.69 -4.74
N THR A 234 -3.12 -11.27 -3.79
CA THR A 234 -3.54 -12.66 -3.84
C THR A 234 -5.06 -12.77 -3.93
N LEU A 235 -5.53 -13.77 -4.68
CA LEU A 235 -6.93 -14.19 -4.75
C LEU A 235 -7.10 -15.53 -4.05
N MET A 236 -8.22 -15.71 -3.36
CA MET A 236 -8.60 -17.02 -2.81
C MET A 236 -9.12 -17.90 -3.94
N GLY A 237 -8.24 -18.71 -4.53
CA GLY A 237 -8.62 -19.72 -5.52
C GLY A 237 -9.50 -20.82 -4.92
N ASP A 238 -9.81 -21.84 -5.73
CA ASP A 238 -10.73 -22.91 -5.34
C ASP A 238 -10.22 -23.74 -4.16
N GLN A 239 -8.91 -24.00 -4.12
CA GLN A 239 -8.25 -24.80 -3.08
C GLN A 239 -7.35 -23.96 -2.19
N MET A 240 -6.51 -23.12 -2.79
CA MET A 240 -5.52 -22.31 -2.10
C MET A 240 -5.46 -20.89 -2.68
N PRO A 241 -4.92 -19.93 -1.92
CA PRO A 241 -4.63 -18.61 -2.46
C PRO A 241 -3.60 -18.64 -3.58
N GLU A 242 -3.81 -17.81 -4.59
CA GLU A 242 -2.91 -17.64 -5.73
C GLU A 242 -2.54 -16.17 -5.90
N VAL A 243 -1.34 -15.91 -6.40
CA VAL A 243 -0.92 -14.55 -6.72
C VAL A 243 -1.59 -14.09 -8.01
N LEU A 244 -2.22 -12.92 -7.94
CA LEU A 244 -2.86 -12.25 -9.08
C LEU A 244 -1.85 -11.40 -9.83
N TYR A 245 -1.15 -10.52 -9.11
CA TYR A 245 -0.09 -9.68 -9.66
C TYR A 245 0.86 -9.22 -8.56
N THR A 246 2.02 -8.73 -8.98
CA THR A 246 3.09 -8.27 -8.11
C THR A 246 3.70 -6.96 -8.60
N LEU A 247 3.91 -6.03 -7.67
CA LEU A 247 4.51 -4.72 -7.96
C LEU A 247 5.60 -4.42 -6.96
N TRP A 248 6.65 -3.72 -7.37
CA TRP A 248 7.64 -3.17 -6.47
C TRP A 248 7.38 -1.67 -6.31
N LYS A 249 7.08 -1.24 -5.08
CA LYS A 249 7.04 0.18 -4.75
C LYS A 249 8.47 0.63 -4.52
N VAL A 250 9.06 1.31 -5.50
CA VAL A 250 10.44 1.76 -5.45
C VAL A 250 10.46 3.14 -4.81
N PRO A 251 11.06 3.31 -3.62
CA PRO A 251 11.13 4.60 -2.94
C PRO A 251 11.85 5.62 -3.81
N SER A 252 11.50 6.90 -3.65
CA SER A 252 12.39 7.94 -4.14
C SER A 252 13.69 7.95 -3.33
N PRO A 253 14.82 8.37 -3.92
CA PRO A 253 16.13 8.34 -3.25
C PRO A 253 16.18 9.08 -1.90
N SER A 254 15.31 10.07 -1.71
CA SER A 254 15.22 10.89 -0.49
C SER A 254 14.03 10.51 0.41
N ALA A 255 13.25 9.48 0.06
CA ALA A 255 12.05 9.12 0.81
C ALA A 255 12.36 8.27 2.05
N MET A 256 11.57 8.45 3.10
CA MET A 256 11.58 7.58 4.29
C MET A 256 10.65 6.36 4.14
N SER A 257 9.84 6.31 3.10
CA SER A 257 8.89 5.22 2.82
C SER A 257 8.59 5.11 1.33
N ASP A 258 8.00 3.99 0.91
CA ASP A 258 7.83 3.64 -0.50
C ASP A 258 6.52 4.10 -1.15
N ASN A 259 5.72 4.95 -0.50
CA ASN A 259 4.41 5.27 -1.05
C ASN A 259 4.50 6.04 -2.38
N TYR A 260 3.72 5.59 -3.36
CA TYR A 260 3.81 6.06 -4.75
C TYR A 260 3.42 7.53 -4.96
N TRP A 261 2.64 8.12 -4.04
CA TRP A 261 2.25 9.52 -4.14
C TRP A 261 3.37 10.52 -3.80
N GLN A 262 4.47 10.04 -3.21
CA GLN A 262 5.63 10.89 -2.89
C GLN A 262 6.41 11.22 -4.18
N ASP A 263 6.92 12.44 -4.26
CA ASP A 263 7.66 12.91 -5.43
C ASP A 263 8.89 12.04 -5.69
N GLY A 264 9.04 11.65 -6.96
CA GLY A 264 10.12 10.77 -7.41
C GLY A 264 9.94 9.28 -7.10
N SER A 265 8.87 8.89 -6.37
CA SER A 265 8.56 7.48 -6.17
C SER A 265 8.22 6.82 -7.50
N MET A 266 8.59 5.55 -7.60
CA MET A 266 8.44 4.74 -8.79
C MET A 266 7.65 3.48 -8.45
N ILE A 267 7.05 2.88 -9.47
CA ILE A 267 6.37 1.60 -9.33
C ILE A 267 6.72 0.69 -10.49
N ALA A 268 7.24 -0.48 -10.15
CA ALA A 268 7.66 -1.47 -11.13
C ALA A 268 6.70 -2.66 -11.13
N GLU A 269 6.36 -3.14 -12.33
CA GLU A 269 5.68 -4.42 -12.49
C GLU A 269 6.70 -5.56 -12.36
N ILE A 270 6.31 -6.60 -11.63
CA ILE A 270 7.13 -7.80 -11.44
C ILE A 270 6.36 -8.98 -12.02
N ASP A 271 7.04 -9.82 -12.80
CA ASP A 271 6.51 -11.09 -13.26
C ASP A 271 6.25 -12.01 -12.06
N PRO A 272 4.98 -12.39 -11.79
CA PRO A 272 4.65 -13.25 -10.66
C PRO A 272 5.30 -14.64 -10.74
N ALA A 273 5.65 -15.12 -11.94
CA ALA A 273 6.18 -16.46 -12.13
C ALA A 273 7.65 -16.61 -11.71
N ASN A 274 8.46 -15.55 -11.79
CA ASN A 274 9.91 -15.67 -11.64
C ASN A 274 10.58 -14.48 -10.91
N GLY A 275 9.82 -13.44 -10.55
CA GLY A 275 10.34 -12.28 -9.82
C GLY A 275 11.14 -11.31 -10.67
N GLN A 276 11.06 -11.41 -12.00
CA GLN A 276 11.71 -10.47 -12.92
C GLN A 276 10.94 -9.16 -12.94
N VAL A 277 11.64 -8.04 -12.77
CA VAL A 277 11.05 -6.72 -13.01
C VAL A 277 10.88 -6.53 -14.53
N LEU A 278 9.66 -6.20 -14.95
CA LEU A 278 9.26 -6.10 -16.36
C LEU A 278 9.32 -4.67 -16.90
N GLN A 279 8.79 -3.73 -16.12
CA GLN A 279 8.73 -2.32 -16.48
C GLN A 279 8.58 -1.46 -15.24
N CYS A 280 8.95 -0.18 -15.34
CA CYS A 280 8.87 0.77 -14.24
C CYS A 280 8.33 2.11 -14.71
N HIS A 281 7.51 2.75 -13.88
CA HIS A 281 6.94 4.06 -14.14
C HIS A 281 7.09 4.99 -12.94
N ARG A 282 7.15 6.29 -13.22
CA ARG A 282 6.94 7.35 -12.23
C ARG A 282 5.84 8.31 -12.67
N GLY A 283 5.28 9.04 -11.72
CA GLY A 283 4.24 10.03 -11.97
C GLY A 283 2.91 9.45 -12.43
N GLN A 284 1.99 10.31 -12.85
CA GLN A 284 0.64 9.91 -13.28
C GLN A 284 0.10 10.87 -14.33
N GLY A 285 -0.93 10.44 -15.06
CA GLY A 285 -1.54 11.23 -16.12
C GLY A 285 -0.53 11.77 -17.13
N PRO A 286 -0.61 13.04 -17.56
CA PRO A 286 0.34 13.60 -18.52
C PRO A 286 1.80 13.61 -18.05
N ALA A 287 2.05 13.52 -16.74
CA ALA A 287 3.40 13.44 -16.17
C ALA A 287 3.88 11.99 -15.96
N ARG A 288 3.08 10.98 -16.36
CA ARG A 288 3.48 9.58 -16.29
C ARG A 288 4.61 9.33 -17.29
N GLU A 289 5.69 8.75 -16.79
CA GLU A 289 6.91 8.47 -17.55
C GLU A 289 7.32 7.01 -17.31
N ALA A 290 7.69 6.33 -18.39
CA ALA A 290 8.31 5.00 -18.34
C ALA A 290 9.81 5.15 -18.12
N LEU A 291 10.38 4.32 -17.26
CA LEU A 291 11.78 4.36 -16.89
C LEU A 291 12.45 3.03 -17.25
N SER A 292 13.47 3.08 -18.10
CA SER A 292 14.35 1.94 -18.37
C SER A 292 15.40 1.78 -17.28
N LEU A 293 15.96 2.90 -16.79
CA LEU A 293 16.99 2.96 -15.77
C LEU A 293 16.49 3.63 -14.50
N HIS A 294 16.97 3.17 -13.35
CA HIS A 294 16.76 3.87 -12.09
C HIS A 294 17.53 5.20 -12.09
N PRO A 295 16.90 6.34 -11.72
CA PRO A 295 17.44 7.68 -11.97
C PRO A 295 18.71 8.03 -11.19
N VAL A 296 19.04 7.29 -10.13
CA VAL A 296 20.25 7.53 -9.31
C VAL A 296 21.30 6.45 -9.54
N SER A 297 20.98 5.19 -9.26
CA SER A 297 21.89 4.06 -9.46
C SER A 297 22.20 3.72 -10.93
N GLY A 298 21.42 4.19 -11.90
CA GLY A 298 21.61 3.91 -13.32
C GLY A 298 21.35 2.45 -13.74
N LYS A 299 20.94 1.58 -12.80
CA LYS A 299 20.65 0.17 -13.07
C LYS A 299 19.39 0.04 -13.91
N ALA A 300 19.43 -0.84 -14.91
CA ALA A 300 18.25 -1.14 -15.72
C ALA A 300 17.24 -1.93 -14.89
N PHE A 301 15.97 -1.50 -14.92
CA PHE A 301 14.92 -2.19 -14.18
C PHE A 301 14.73 -3.62 -14.67
N THR A 302 14.83 -3.85 -15.98
CA THR A 302 14.70 -5.18 -16.61
C THR A 302 15.82 -6.16 -16.29
N ASP A 303 16.92 -5.71 -15.65
CA ASP A 303 18.01 -6.59 -15.23
C ASP A 303 17.83 -7.06 -13.77
N ILE A 304 16.78 -6.57 -13.09
CA ILE A 304 16.55 -6.83 -11.67
C ILE A 304 15.61 -8.02 -11.51
N ARG A 305 16.13 -9.06 -10.86
CA ARG A 305 15.32 -10.15 -10.29
C ARG A 305 15.20 -9.98 -8.79
N ILE A 306 13.97 -10.05 -8.26
CA ILE A 306 13.72 -9.92 -6.83
C ILE A 306 14.31 -11.13 -6.07
N PRO A 307 15.19 -10.91 -5.07
CA PRO A 307 15.73 -11.99 -4.26
C PRO A 307 14.65 -12.73 -3.48
N HIS A 308 14.86 -14.04 -3.24
CA HIS A 308 13.97 -14.90 -2.46
C HIS A 308 12.53 -15.00 -3.01
N TRP A 309 12.35 -14.88 -4.34
CA TRP A 309 11.02 -14.79 -4.94
C TRP A 309 10.07 -15.92 -4.56
N ASP A 310 10.52 -17.17 -4.65
CA ASP A 310 9.68 -18.33 -4.30
C ASP A 310 9.18 -18.25 -2.85
N ALA A 311 10.02 -17.75 -1.93
CA ALA A 311 9.63 -17.56 -0.53
C ALA A 311 8.63 -16.41 -0.37
N VAL A 312 8.68 -15.37 -1.20
CA VAL A 312 7.67 -14.28 -1.22
C VAL A 312 6.30 -14.85 -1.58
N ILE A 313 6.25 -15.67 -2.63
CA ILE A 313 5.01 -16.31 -3.10
C ILE A 313 4.49 -17.29 -2.04
N ASP A 314 5.34 -18.13 -1.48
CA ASP A 314 4.97 -19.09 -0.42
C ASP A 314 4.41 -18.40 0.83
N VAL A 315 5.14 -17.42 1.38
CA VAL A 315 4.74 -16.73 2.61
C VAL A 315 3.41 -16.00 2.43
N THR A 316 3.19 -15.33 1.30
CA THR A 316 1.96 -14.58 1.03
C THR A 316 0.75 -15.49 0.82
N THR A 317 0.91 -16.58 0.05
CA THR A 317 -0.17 -17.54 -0.20
C THR A 317 -0.54 -18.33 1.05
N ARG A 318 0.44 -18.82 1.82
CA ARG A 318 0.19 -19.47 3.12
C ARG A 318 -0.44 -18.53 4.14
N CYS A 319 0.00 -17.27 4.19
CA CYS A 319 -0.59 -16.31 5.13
C CYS A 319 -2.02 -15.92 4.72
N HIS A 320 -2.33 -15.81 3.43
CA HIS A 320 -3.72 -15.60 2.97
C HIS A 320 -4.61 -16.78 3.34
N ALA A 321 -4.09 -18.01 3.35
CA ALA A 321 -4.87 -19.20 3.70
C ALA A 321 -5.44 -19.14 5.14
N LEU A 322 -4.78 -18.43 6.07
CA LEU A 322 -5.31 -18.15 7.42
C LEU A 322 -6.64 -17.37 7.38
N PHE A 323 -6.82 -16.57 6.33
CA PHE A 323 -7.96 -15.69 6.13
C PHE A 323 -8.84 -16.13 4.96
N ALA A 324 -9.12 -17.44 4.87
CA ALA A 324 -9.86 -18.09 3.76
C ALA A 324 -11.22 -17.48 3.38
N LYS A 325 -11.80 -16.63 4.24
CA LYS A 325 -13.06 -15.91 3.98
C LYS A 325 -12.89 -14.62 3.18
N SER A 326 -11.67 -14.08 3.11
CA SER A 326 -11.36 -12.94 2.25
C SER A 326 -10.94 -13.46 0.87
N GLY A 327 -11.69 -13.10 -0.17
CA GLY A 327 -11.39 -13.55 -1.52
C GLY A 327 -10.23 -12.81 -2.18
N VAL A 328 -9.82 -11.67 -1.62
CA VAL A 328 -8.66 -10.91 -2.08
C VAL A 328 -7.94 -10.27 -0.89
N LEU A 329 -6.60 -10.27 -0.90
CA LEU A 329 -5.75 -9.53 0.03
C LEU A 329 -4.56 -8.93 -0.72
N GLY A 330 -4.11 -7.76 -0.29
CA GLY A 330 -2.86 -7.15 -0.76
C GLY A 330 -1.82 -7.18 0.36
N TRP A 331 -0.63 -7.67 0.08
CA TRP A 331 0.46 -7.82 1.02
C TRP A 331 1.55 -6.82 0.68
N ASP A 332 2.06 -6.10 1.68
CA ASP A 332 3.29 -5.34 1.54
C ASP A 332 4.42 -6.14 2.17
N ILE A 333 5.33 -6.64 1.34
CA ILE A 333 6.44 -7.51 1.73
C ILE A 333 7.76 -6.77 1.55
N ALA A 334 8.55 -6.64 2.62
CA ALA A 334 9.93 -6.20 2.51
C ALA A 334 10.82 -7.40 2.21
N ILE A 335 11.80 -7.26 1.32
CA ILE A 335 12.84 -8.26 1.14
C ILE A 335 13.99 -7.90 2.09
N GLY A 336 14.05 -8.57 3.23
CA GLY A 336 15.14 -8.43 4.18
C GLY A 336 16.39 -9.18 3.73
N GLU A 337 17.48 -9.01 4.48
CA GLU A 337 18.76 -9.69 4.20
C GLU A 337 18.63 -11.22 4.13
N THR A 338 17.79 -11.82 4.98
CA THR A 338 17.63 -13.27 5.09
C THR A 338 16.35 -13.81 4.46
N GLY A 339 15.53 -12.95 3.84
CA GLY A 339 14.27 -13.36 3.21
C GLY A 339 13.13 -12.36 3.36
N PRO A 340 11.93 -12.72 2.89
CA PRO A 340 10.76 -11.84 2.93
C PRO A 340 10.25 -11.62 4.35
N LYS A 341 9.80 -10.40 4.64
CA LYS A 341 9.08 -10.03 5.87
C LYS A 341 7.76 -9.37 5.52
N ILE A 342 6.68 -9.86 6.09
CA ILE A 342 5.35 -9.23 5.96
C ILE A 342 5.37 -7.92 6.76
N ILE A 343 5.12 -6.79 6.10
CA ILE A 343 5.04 -5.47 6.75
C ILE A 343 3.60 -5.16 7.18
N GLU A 344 2.66 -5.43 6.28
CA GLU A 344 1.22 -5.29 6.50
C GLU A 344 0.43 -6.08 5.46
N ALA A 345 -0.84 -6.31 5.76
CA ALA A 345 -1.82 -6.81 4.81
C ALA A 345 -2.98 -5.82 4.68
N ASN A 346 -3.59 -5.81 3.50
CA ASN A 346 -4.57 -4.82 3.06
C ASN A 346 -5.82 -5.56 2.54
N PRO A 347 -6.96 -5.50 3.26
CA PRO A 347 -8.21 -6.10 2.79
C PRO A 347 -8.79 -5.38 1.57
N ASN A 348 -8.28 -4.18 1.29
CA ASN A 348 -8.54 -3.41 0.09
C ASN A 348 -7.19 -3.15 -0.61
N PRO A 349 -6.76 -4.00 -1.57
CA PRO A 349 -5.44 -3.91 -2.18
C PRO A 349 -5.16 -2.64 -3.00
N HIS A 350 -6.18 -1.83 -3.30
CA HIS A 350 -6.08 -0.64 -4.16
C HIS A 350 -5.44 -0.94 -5.53
N HIS A 351 -6.21 -1.53 -6.45
CA HIS A 351 -5.76 -1.91 -7.79
C HIS A 351 -5.28 -0.75 -8.68
N THR A 352 -5.50 0.51 -8.26
CA THR A 352 -4.90 1.71 -8.85
C THR A 352 -3.39 1.55 -9.08
N LEU A 353 -2.65 0.95 -8.15
CA LEU A 353 -1.21 0.76 -8.29
C LEU A 353 -0.84 -0.11 -9.50
N TYR A 354 -1.57 -1.22 -9.72
CA TYR A 354 -1.38 -2.06 -10.90
C TYR A 354 -1.66 -1.28 -12.19
N GLN A 355 -2.74 -0.50 -12.20
CA GLN A 355 -3.13 0.28 -13.38
C GLN A 355 -2.12 1.37 -13.72
N LEU A 356 -1.42 1.93 -12.72
CA LEU A 356 -0.35 2.91 -12.91
C LEU A 356 0.97 2.26 -13.37
N ALA A 357 1.32 1.12 -12.76
CA ALA A 357 2.55 0.39 -13.06
C ALA A 357 2.55 -0.21 -14.46
N THR A 358 1.41 -0.72 -14.91
CA THR A 358 1.30 -1.44 -16.19
C THR A 358 0.73 -0.56 -17.29
N GLY A 359 -0.06 0.44 -16.94
CA GLY A 359 -0.86 1.17 -17.92
C GLY A 359 -2.01 0.33 -18.48
N ASN A 360 -2.36 -0.78 -17.84
CA ASN A 360 -3.47 -1.67 -18.20
C ASN A 360 -4.58 -1.58 -17.14
N GLY A 361 -5.83 -1.73 -17.57
CA GLY A 361 -6.95 -1.80 -16.63
C GLY A 361 -6.93 -3.11 -15.86
N VAL A 362 -7.42 -3.09 -14.61
CA VAL A 362 -7.46 -4.32 -13.80
C VAL A 362 -8.56 -5.28 -14.26
N LEU A 363 -9.62 -4.78 -14.91
CA LEU A 363 -10.67 -5.62 -15.51
C LEU A 363 -10.28 -6.09 -16.92
N ASN A 364 -9.11 -6.71 -17.02
CA ASN A 364 -8.58 -7.24 -18.28
C ASN A 364 -8.90 -8.73 -18.44
N GLU A 365 -8.68 -9.25 -19.64
CA GLU A 365 -8.99 -10.65 -20.00
C GLU A 365 -8.30 -11.70 -19.12
N SER A 366 -7.14 -11.38 -18.54
CA SER A 366 -6.39 -12.30 -17.68
C SER A 366 -6.95 -12.34 -16.25
N PHE A 367 -7.50 -11.23 -15.76
CA PHE A 367 -7.94 -11.10 -14.37
C PHE A 367 -9.45 -11.23 -14.18
N ASP A 368 -10.26 -10.75 -15.14
CA ASP A 368 -11.72 -10.78 -15.05
C ASP A 368 -12.27 -12.19 -14.79
N PRO A 369 -11.85 -13.25 -15.52
CA PRO A 369 -12.30 -14.61 -15.25
C PRO A 369 -11.98 -15.06 -13.81
N LYS A 370 -10.81 -14.70 -13.28
CA LYS A 370 -10.41 -15.02 -11.90
C LYS A 370 -11.29 -14.29 -10.89
N PHE A 371 -11.57 -13.01 -11.13
CA PHE A 371 -12.47 -12.25 -10.26
C PHE A 371 -13.89 -12.79 -10.23
N GLU A 372 -14.43 -13.18 -11.38
CA GLU A 372 -15.78 -13.76 -11.45
C GLU A 372 -15.85 -15.13 -10.75
N ALA A 373 -14.81 -15.97 -10.89
CA ALA A 373 -14.72 -17.26 -10.18
C ALA A 373 -14.74 -17.06 -8.65
N VAL A 374 -13.87 -16.20 -8.13
CA VAL A 374 -13.82 -15.89 -6.69
C VAL A 374 -15.14 -15.28 -6.20
N ALA A 375 -15.71 -14.34 -6.94
CA ALA A 375 -16.97 -13.71 -6.56
C ALA A 375 -18.13 -14.73 -6.51
N ALA A 376 -18.17 -15.69 -7.44
CA ALA A 376 -19.17 -16.75 -7.45
C ALA A 376 -19.06 -17.65 -6.21
N VAL A 377 -17.84 -18.08 -5.86
CA VAL A 377 -17.59 -18.88 -4.65
C VAL A 377 -18.03 -18.13 -3.39
N GLN A 378 -17.70 -16.85 -3.29
CA GLN A 378 -18.00 -16.04 -2.12
C GLN A 378 -19.50 -15.76 -1.98
N LYS A 379 -20.20 -15.54 -3.10
CA LYS A 379 -21.66 -15.43 -3.14
C LYS A 379 -22.33 -16.71 -2.66
N ALA A 380 -21.90 -17.87 -3.17
CA ALA A 380 -22.46 -19.17 -2.76
C ALA A 380 -22.24 -19.44 -1.25
N ARG A 381 -21.03 -19.15 -0.73
CA ARG A 381 -20.72 -19.25 0.70
C ARG A 381 -21.63 -18.34 1.54
N LEU A 382 -21.88 -17.11 1.08
CA LEU A 382 -22.72 -16.14 1.79
C LEU A 382 -24.20 -16.59 1.83
N GLU A 383 -24.71 -17.09 0.72
CA GLU A 383 -26.08 -17.62 0.63
C GLU A 383 -26.27 -18.82 1.57
N LYS A 384 -25.31 -19.74 1.61
CA LYS A 384 -25.30 -20.88 2.55
C LYS A 384 -25.29 -20.42 4.01
N ALA A 385 -24.48 -19.42 4.35
CA ALA A 385 -24.43 -18.85 5.71
C ALA A 385 -25.77 -18.20 6.11
N LYS A 386 -26.38 -17.43 5.20
CA LYS A 386 -27.70 -16.79 5.43
C LYS A 386 -28.81 -17.82 5.60
N ALA A 387 -28.82 -18.89 4.79
CA ALA A 387 -29.79 -19.97 4.93
C ALA A 387 -29.68 -20.68 6.29
N LYS A 388 -28.45 -20.95 6.76
CA LYS A 388 -28.20 -21.55 8.08
C LYS A 388 -28.71 -20.65 9.22
N SER A 389 -28.47 -19.35 9.13
CA SER A 389 -28.96 -18.36 10.11
C SER A 389 -30.49 -18.29 10.16
N ARG A 390 -31.16 -18.28 9.00
CA ARG A 390 -32.64 -18.31 8.91
C ARG A 390 -33.22 -19.58 9.51
N LYS A 391 -32.62 -20.75 9.27
CA LYS A 391 -33.08 -22.03 9.86
C LYS A 391 -32.96 -21.99 11.39
N LYS A 392 -31.83 -21.49 11.92
CA LYS A 392 -31.62 -21.37 13.37
C LYS A 392 -32.66 -20.48 14.05
N LYS A 393 -33.02 -19.34 13.44
CA LYS A 393 -34.07 -18.42 13.95
C LYS A 393 -35.48 -19.00 13.91
N LYS A 394 -35.76 -20.01 13.09
CA LYS A 394 -37.07 -20.68 13.04
C LYS A 394 -37.19 -21.82 14.08
N THR A 395 -36.07 -22.28 14.61
CA THR A 395 -35.98 -23.38 15.58
C THR A 395 -35.66 -22.91 17.00
N SER A 396 -35.44 -21.61 17.19
CA SER A 396 -35.29 -20.90 18.47
C SER A 396 -36.53 -20.04 18.69
#